data_AF-Q2JCR0-F1
#
_entry.id   AF-Q2JCR0-F1
#
_cell.length_a   1.000
_cell.length_b   1.000
_cell.length_c   1.000
_cell.angle_alpha   90.00
_cell.angle_beta   90.00
_cell.angle_gamma   90.00
#
_symmetry.space_group_name_H-M   'P 1'
#
loop_
_entity.id
_entity.type
_entity.pdbx_description
1 polymer ?
#
loop_
_entity_poly.entity_id
_entity_poly.type
_entity_poly.pdbx_seq_one_letter_code
_entity_poly.pdbx_strand_id
1 'polypeptide(L)'
;MLRWFAPIAPITPMLILALVVGLQLSNQKWNVIGLAILSPMLAATFAGPRLTAGYGVAAVLAGILLGLHDDLFGRSGGGPTAQVVRLVGVTAGGVMAVLVSRYNIRRETKLQNVTRVAEVAQQTILSPVPSSSGGLRFAVRYESATVEAMIGGDLYEVVDSPWGTRLLIGDVRGKGLDAVRIASRVLSCFRLMSRRTGGLRDLLANLDAEVADASCLDDFVTAVVGQVDGSRLTLANAGHPDPVLVRAGQADLLTVSSRLPPLGLITDGSNVTDTVLRAGDRLLFYTDGITEARAPTTGAFFPLLPAAEAAFAHTSLDEALTDLADRVRDWTRSTLNDDVALLAVEVPGPTRHAGPTRRSDDH
;
A
#
# COMPACT_ATOMS: atom_id res chain seq x y z
N MET A 1 -8.43 4.82 8.94
CA MET A 1 -9.21 5.91 9.59
C MET A 1 -10.17 5.44 10.71
N LEU A 2 -10.48 4.15 10.90
CA LEU A 2 -11.50 3.68 11.86
C LEU A 2 -11.08 3.60 13.35
N ARG A 3 -9.79 3.67 13.69
CA ARG A 3 -9.32 3.38 15.07
C ARG A 3 -9.70 4.43 16.11
N TRP A 4 -10.05 5.65 15.71
CA TRP A 4 -10.48 6.72 16.63
C TRP A 4 -11.96 6.65 17.04
N PHE A 5 -12.79 5.85 16.37
CA PHE A 5 -14.22 5.70 16.71
C PHE A 5 -14.55 4.48 17.58
N ALA A 6 -13.56 3.64 17.89
CA ALA A 6 -13.75 2.42 18.71
C ALA A 6 -14.44 2.64 20.07
N PRO A 7 -14.17 3.71 20.84
CA PRO A 7 -14.86 3.93 22.11
C PRO A 7 -16.26 4.56 21.96
N ILE A 8 -16.57 5.17 20.81
CA ILE A 8 -17.86 5.87 20.58
C ILE A 8 -18.89 4.94 19.94
N ALA A 9 -18.43 3.93 19.20
CA ALA A 9 -19.25 2.97 18.45
C ALA A 9 -20.45 2.35 19.22
N PRO A 10 -20.33 1.95 20.50
CA PRO A 10 -21.48 1.42 21.25
C PRO A 10 -22.32 2.51 21.94
N ILE A 11 -21.79 3.71 22.16
CA ILE A 11 -22.44 4.74 22.98
C ILE A 11 -23.55 5.44 22.19
N THR A 12 -23.33 5.72 20.90
CA THR A 12 -24.29 6.46 20.06
C THR A 12 -25.65 5.75 19.89
N PRO A 13 -25.70 4.43 19.58
CA PRO A 13 -26.97 3.71 19.48
C PRO A 13 -27.75 3.66 20.79
N MET A 14 -27.04 3.61 21.93
CA MET A 14 -27.62 3.62 23.26
C MET A 14 -28.23 4.99 23.60
N LEU A 15 -27.52 6.08 23.32
CA LEU A 15 -28.00 7.44 23.55
C LEU A 15 -29.28 7.74 22.77
N ILE A 16 -29.36 7.27 21.51
CA ILE A 16 -30.55 7.46 20.67
C ILE A 16 -31.74 6.67 21.19
N LEU A 17 -31.51 5.43 21.65
CA LEU A 17 -32.57 4.65 22.27
C LEU A 17 -33.07 5.33 23.56
N ALA A 18 -32.16 5.80 24.40
CA ALA A 18 -32.49 6.52 25.63
C ALA A 18 -33.24 7.84 25.35
N LEU A 19 -32.86 8.58 24.30
CA LEU A 19 -33.56 9.79 23.87
C LEU A 19 -34.99 9.50 23.41
N VAL A 20 -35.19 8.45 22.60
CA VAL A 20 -36.53 8.05 22.15
C VAL A 20 -37.42 7.65 23.33
N VAL A 21 -36.88 6.87 24.27
CA VAL A 21 -37.59 6.48 25.50
C VAL A 21 -37.91 7.71 26.36
N GLY A 22 -36.94 8.61 26.55
CA GLY A 22 -37.12 9.82 27.35
C GLY A 22 -38.15 10.79 26.76
N LEU A 23 -38.16 10.97 25.44
CA LEU A 23 -39.17 11.79 24.74
C LEU A 23 -40.58 11.23 24.91
N GLN A 24 -40.72 9.90 24.83
CA GLN A 24 -42.02 9.24 25.04
C GLN A 24 -42.51 9.44 26.48
N LEU A 25 -41.64 9.26 27.48
CA LEU A 25 -41.98 9.45 28.89
C LEU A 25 -42.28 10.93 29.24
N SER A 26 -41.66 11.88 28.54
CA SER A 26 -41.84 13.31 28.81
C SER A 26 -43.20 13.84 28.34
N ASN A 27 -43.85 13.20 27.37
CA ASN A 27 -45.12 13.71 26.81
C ASN A 27 -46.01 12.59 26.27
N GLN A 28 -47.01 12.20 27.06
CA GLN A 28 -47.98 11.13 26.73
C GLN A 28 -48.83 11.40 25.47
N LYS A 29 -48.81 12.62 24.91
CA LYS A 29 -49.52 12.94 23.67
C LYS A 29 -48.78 12.52 22.40
N TRP A 30 -47.47 12.29 22.50
CA TRP A 30 -46.62 11.98 21.35
C TRP A 30 -46.41 10.46 21.31
N ASN A 31 -46.45 9.86 20.12
CA ASN A 31 -46.18 8.43 19.98
C ASN A 31 -45.02 8.20 19.01
N VAL A 32 -43.82 8.21 19.58
CA VAL A 32 -42.53 8.16 18.88
C VAL A 32 -41.87 6.77 18.93
N ILE A 33 -42.59 5.73 19.38
CA ILE A 33 -42.08 4.34 19.48
C ILE A 33 -41.47 3.84 18.15
N GLY A 34 -42.01 4.26 17.00
CA GLY A 34 -41.46 3.90 15.69
C GLY A 34 -40.01 4.38 15.47
N LEU A 35 -39.57 5.42 16.16
CA LEU A 35 -38.20 5.94 16.08
C LEU A 35 -37.18 5.06 16.83
N ALA A 36 -37.61 4.10 17.65
CA ALA A 36 -36.71 3.18 18.35
C ALA A 36 -35.87 2.34 17.37
N ILE A 37 -36.31 2.21 16.12
CA ILE A 37 -35.62 1.53 15.02
C ILE A 37 -34.30 2.20 14.63
N LEU A 38 -34.12 3.49 14.91
CA LEU A 38 -32.89 4.23 14.61
C LEU A 38 -31.69 3.69 15.40
N SER A 39 -31.93 3.14 16.59
CA SER A 39 -30.88 2.55 17.43
C SER A 39 -30.21 1.33 16.76
N PRO A 40 -30.93 0.24 16.41
CA PRO A 40 -30.31 -0.89 15.70
C PRO A 40 -29.77 -0.50 14.32
N MET A 41 -30.37 0.47 13.61
CA MET A 41 -29.81 0.93 12.32
C MET A 41 -28.43 1.57 12.48
N LEU A 42 -28.21 2.38 13.50
CA LEU A 42 -26.88 2.95 13.77
C LEU A 42 -25.91 1.90 14.32
N ALA A 43 -26.39 0.97 15.14
CA ALA A 43 -25.57 -0.14 15.59
C ALA A 43 -25.07 -1.01 14.42
N ALA A 44 -25.87 -1.15 13.36
CA ALA A 44 -25.49 -1.90 12.15
C ALA A 44 -24.24 -1.33 11.47
N THR A 45 -24.03 -0.02 11.58
CA THR A 45 -22.90 0.70 10.99
C THR A 45 -21.63 0.57 11.82
N PHE A 46 -21.74 0.52 13.16
CA PHE A 46 -20.57 0.70 14.05
C PHE A 46 -20.25 -0.49 14.98
N ALA A 47 -21.22 -1.34 15.31
CA ALA A 47 -21.10 -2.30 16.43
C ALA A 47 -21.18 -3.78 15.99
N GLY A 48 -21.41 -4.03 14.69
CA GLY A 48 -21.49 -5.38 14.13
C GLY A 48 -22.79 -6.15 14.49
N PRO A 49 -23.00 -7.36 13.92
CA PRO A 49 -24.28 -8.04 13.92
C PRO A 49 -24.81 -8.45 15.30
N ARG A 50 -23.91 -8.86 16.21
CA ARG A 50 -24.31 -9.33 17.55
C ARG A 50 -24.82 -8.17 18.42
N LEU A 51 -24.10 -7.05 18.44
CA LEU A 51 -24.53 -5.86 19.17
C LEU A 51 -25.75 -5.22 18.49
N THR A 52 -25.81 -5.19 17.16
CA THR A 52 -27.00 -4.74 16.40
C THR A 52 -28.25 -5.54 16.77
N ALA A 53 -28.13 -6.86 16.90
CA ALA A 53 -29.22 -7.71 17.36
C ALA A 53 -29.63 -7.37 18.80
N GLY A 54 -28.66 -7.12 19.69
CA GLY A 54 -28.91 -6.65 21.05
C GLY A 54 -29.72 -5.35 21.09
N TYR A 55 -29.35 -4.34 20.28
CA TYR A 55 -30.10 -3.09 20.17
C TYR A 55 -31.49 -3.27 19.54
N GLY A 56 -31.65 -4.20 18.61
CA GLY A 56 -32.95 -4.56 18.05
C GLY A 56 -33.89 -5.14 19.11
N VAL A 57 -33.38 -6.06 19.94
CA VAL A 57 -34.14 -6.63 21.07
C VAL A 57 -34.50 -5.56 22.10
N ALA A 58 -33.54 -4.70 22.47
CA ALA A 58 -33.78 -3.60 23.40
C ALA A 58 -34.85 -2.61 22.91
N ALA A 59 -34.85 -2.28 21.61
CA ALA A 59 -35.85 -1.41 21.02
C ALA A 59 -37.27 -2.01 21.06
N VAL A 60 -37.40 -3.32 20.80
CA VAL A 60 -38.69 -4.02 20.92
C VAL A 60 -39.16 -4.07 22.37
N LEU A 61 -38.28 -4.41 23.32
CA LEU A 61 -38.61 -4.43 24.75
C LEU A 61 -39.04 -3.06 25.27
N ALA A 62 -38.34 -1.99 24.87
CA ALA A 62 -38.72 -0.62 25.20
C ALA A 62 -40.11 -0.28 24.63
N GLY A 63 -40.40 -0.67 23.38
CA GLY A 63 -41.73 -0.47 22.78
C GLY A 63 -42.86 -1.22 23.50
N ILE A 64 -42.59 -2.41 24.04
CA ILE A 64 -43.56 -3.18 24.84
C ILE A 64 -43.80 -2.49 26.19
N LEU A 65 -42.73 -2.14 26.90
CA LEU A 65 -42.80 -1.50 28.23
C LEU A 65 -43.50 -0.13 28.17
N LEU A 66 -43.15 0.70 27.19
CA LEU A 66 -43.82 1.99 26.95
C LEU A 66 -45.28 1.80 26.53
N GLY A 67 -45.56 0.75 25.74
CA GLY A 67 -46.92 0.36 25.38
C GLY A 67 -47.82 0.05 26.58
N LEU A 68 -47.26 -0.63 27.59
CA LEU A 68 -47.94 -0.93 28.85
C LEU A 68 -48.07 0.31 29.74
N HIS A 69 -47.07 1.18 29.77
CA HIS A 69 -47.04 2.39 30.58
C HIS A 69 -48.04 3.45 30.09
N ASP A 70 -48.11 3.68 28.77
CA ASP A 70 -48.92 4.74 28.16
C ASP A 70 -50.33 4.27 27.74
N ASP A 71 -50.76 3.07 28.18
CA ASP A 71 -52.03 2.42 27.81
C ASP A 71 -52.28 2.39 26.28
N LEU A 72 -51.21 2.15 25.50
CA LEU A 72 -51.28 2.13 24.04
C LEU A 72 -52.04 0.90 23.49
N PHE A 73 -52.25 -0.11 24.34
CA PHE A 73 -53.12 -1.24 24.05
C PHE A 73 -54.62 -0.91 24.26
N GLY A 74 -54.93 0.19 24.95
CA GLY A 74 -56.28 0.71 25.17
C GLY A 74 -56.81 1.60 24.02
N ARG A 75 -58.05 2.08 24.17
CA ARG A 75 -58.73 2.94 23.16
C ARG A 75 -58.02 4.29 22.94
N SER A 76 -57.28 4.77 23.93
CA SER A 76 -56.52 6.02 23.97
C SER A 76 -55.36 6.06 22.96
N GLY A 77 -54.73 4.91 22.71
CA GLY A 77 -53.53 4.79 21.87
C GLY A 77 -53.77 4.31 20.44
N GLY A 78 -55.03 4.20 20.01
CA GLY A 78 -55.41 3.62 18.72
C GLY A 78 -55.68 2.11 18.76
N GLY A 79 -55.65 1.49 19.94
CA GLY A 79 -56.03 0.11 20.20
C GLY A 79 -54.93 -0.94 19.92
N PRO A 80 -55.22 -2.23 20.23
CA PRO A 80 -54.23 -3.31 20.15
C PRO A 80 -53.64 -3.48 18.75
N THR A 81 -54.43 -3.23 17.71
CA THR A 81 -54.01 -3.34 16.30
C THR A 81 -52.92 -2.31 15.95
N ALA A 82 -53.07 -1.05 16.40
CA ALA A 82 -52.08 -0.01 16.15
C ALA A 82 -50.74 -0.31 16.84
N GLN A 83 -50.78 -0.85 18.06
CA GLN A 83 -49.57 -1.23 18.80
C GLN A 83 -48.86 -2.45 18.17
N VAL A 84 -49.63 -3.43 17.69
CA VAL A 84 -49.07 -4.56 16.93
C VAL A 84 -48.34 -4.07 15.68
N VAL A 85 -48.92 -3.15 14.91
CA VAL A 85 -48.27 -2.60 13.70
C VAL A 85 -46.94 -1.91 14.05
N ARG A 86 -46.89 -1.15 15.15
CA ARG A 86 -45.65 -0.47 15.61
C ARG A 86 -44.56 -1.49 15.99
N LEU A 87 -44.91 -2.50 16.77
CA LEU A 87 -43.96 -3.54 17.19
C LEU A 87 -43.46 -4.38 16.01
N VAL A 88 -44.34 -4.71 15.06
CA VAL A 88 -43.95 -5.38 13.81
C VAL A 88 -42.98 -4.51 13.02
N GLY A 89 -43.23 -3.20 12.90
CA GLY A 89 -42.33 -2.26 12.23
C GLY A 89 -40.94 -2.22 12.87
N VAL A 90 -40.87 -2.05 14.19
CA VAL A 90 -39.58 -2.03 14.93
C VAL A 90 -38.84 -3.36 14.80
N THR A 91 -39.56 -4.48 14.89
CA THR A 91 -38.98 -5.82 14.74
C THR A 91 -38.43 -6.03 13.32
N ALA A 92 -39.21 -5.69 12.29
CA ALA A 92 -38.82 -5.85 10.90
C ALA A 92 -37.58 -5.01 10.56
N GLY A 93 -37.52 -3.74 10.98
CA GLY A 93 -36.32 -2.93 10.75
C GLY A 93 -35.13 -3.33 11.62
N GLY A 94 -35.34 -3.88 12.82
CA GLY A 94 -34.29 -4.51 13.61
C GLY A 94 -33.67 -5.72 12.90
N VAL A 95 -34.50 -6.59 12.31
CA VAL A 95 -34.05 -7.72 11.47
C VAL A 95 -33.29 -7.22 10.24
N MET A 96 -33.83 -6.21 9.53
CA MET A 96 -33.14 -5.61 8.39
C MET A 96 -31.79 -4.99 8.76
N ALA A 97 -31.69 -4.30 9.89
CA ALA A 97 -30.44 -3.74 10.39
C ALA A 97 -29.40 -4.85 10.66
N VAL A 98 -29.81 -5.98 11.25
CA VAL A 98 -28.93 -7.14 11.44
C VAL A 98 -28.48 -7.74 10.11
N LEU A 99 -29.38 -7.85 9.12
CA LEU A 99 -29.04 -8.36 7.78
C LEU A 99 -28.05 -7.43 7.07
N VAL A 100 -28.28 -6.12 7.11
CA VAL A 100 -27.36 -5.10 6.57
C VAL A 100 -26.00 -5.17 7.28
N SER A 101 -25.97 -5.27 8.61
CA SER A 101 -24.72 -5.41 9.36
C SER A 101 -23.96 -6.68 8.98
N ARG A 102 -24.67 -7.82 8.81
CA ARG A 102 -24.05 -9.08 8.35
C ARG A 102 -23.51 -8.96 6.92
N TYR A 103 -24.23 -8.26 6.05
CA TYR A 103 -23.81 -8.04 4.68
C TYR A 103 -22.55 -7.17 4.60
N ASN A 104 -22.52 -6.08 5.38
CA ASN A 104 -21.38 -5.17 5.46
C ASN A 104 -20.13 -5.89 5.98
N ILE A 105 -20.23 -6.63 7.09
CA ILE A 105 -19.10 -7.42 7.60
C ILE A 105 -18.63 -8.46 6.58
N ARG A 106 -19.55 -9.20 5.94
CA ARG A 106 -19.15 -10.21 4.93
C ARG A 106 -18.44 -9.59 3.73
N ARG A 107 -18.85 -8.40 3.29
CA ARG A 107 -18.15 -7.66 2.23
C ARG A 107 -16.74 -7.27 2.67
N GLU A 108 -16.62 -6.74 3.88
CA GLU A 108 -15.34 -6.29 4.44
C GLU A 108 -14.36 -7.47 4.63
N THR A 109 -14.84 -8.61 5.15
CA THR A 109 -14.01 -9.82 5.29
C THR A 109 -13.58 -10.41 3.94
N LYS A 110 -14.43 -10.36 2.91
CA LYS A 110 -14.05 -10.81 1.57
C LYS A 110 -12.96 -9.95 0.95
N LEU A 111 -13.04 -8.63 1.14
CA LEU A 111 -12.00 -7.70 0.68
C LEU A 111 -10.67 -7.96 1.42
N GLN A 112 -10.71 -8.10 2.74
CA GLN A 112 -9.51 -8.40 3.55
C GLN A 112 -8.84 -9.75 3.18
N ASN A 113 -9.61 -10.79 2.88
CA ASN A 113 -9.05 -12.10 2.51
C ASN A 113 -8.40 -12.09 1.12
N VAL A 114 -8.91 -11.32 0.16
CA VAL A 114 -8.27 -11.17 -1.16
C VAL A 114 -6.96 -10.40 -1.04
N THR A 115 -6.92 -9.36 -0.19
CA THR A 115 -5.71 -8.56 0.04
C THR A 115 -4.56 -9.39 0.62
N ARG A 116 -4.82 -10.19 1.66
CA ARG A 116 -3.78 -11.01 2.31
C ARG A 116 -3.20 -12.09 1.40
N VAL A 117 -4.01 -12.73 0.55
CA VAL A 117 -3.53 -13.78 -0.36
C VAL A 117 -2.57 -13.22 -1.39
N ALA A 118 -2.88 -12.05 -1.94
CA ALA A 118 -2.04 -11.48 -2.98
C ALA A 118 -0.81 -10.75 -2.41
N GLU A 119 -0.83 -10.26 -1.15
CA GLU A 119 0.37 -9.77 -0.47
C GLU A 119 1.40 -10.91 -0.31
N VAL A 120 0.94 -12.08 0.14
CA VAL A 120 1.78 -13.29 0.21
C VAL A 120 2.25 -13.72 -1.18
N ALA A 121 1.39 -13.62 -2.22
CA ALA A 121 1.77 -13.96 -3.58
C ALA A 121 2.87 -13.02 -4.13
N GLN A 122 2.74 -11.69 -3.91
CA GLN A 122 3.73 -10.70 -4.34
C GLN A 122 5.08 -10.93 -3.65
N GLN A 123 5.07 -11.14 -2.32
CA GLN A 123 6.29 -11.49 -1.58
C GLN A 123 6.93 -12.80 -2.05
N THR A 124 6.13 -13.73 -2.58
CA THR A 124 6.65 -15.00 -3.15
C THR A 124 7.24 -14.81 -4.55
N ILE A 125 6.77 -13.81 -5.31
CA ILE A 125 7.23 -13.53 -6.67
C ILE A 125 8.55 -12.74 -6.65
N LEU A 126 8.72 -11.82 -5.71
CA LEU A 126 9.96 -11.06 -5.53
C LEU A 126 11.07 -11.99 -5.01
N SER A 127 12.15 -12.13 -5.78
CA SER A 127 13.30 -12.92 -5.32
C SER A 127 14.07 -12.14 -4.25
N PRO A 128 14.60 -12.81 -3.21
CA PRO A 128 15.53 -12.15 -2.31
C PRO A 128 16.75 -11.69 -3.13
N VAL A 129 16.95 -10.37 -3.19
CA VAL A 129 18.08 -9.78 -3.91
C VAL A 129 19.37 -10.19 -3.18
N PRO A 130 20.38 -10.75 -3.88
CA PRO A 130 21.62 -11.13 -3.25
C PRO A 130 22.34 -9.89 -2.71
N SER A 131 22.94 -9.97 -1.53
CA SER A 131 23.69 -8.86 -0.94
C SER A 131 24.91 -8.43 -1.78
N SER A 132 25.38 -9.30 -2.67
CA SER A 132 26.39 -8.98 -3.68
C SER A 132 26.26 -9.86 -4.93
N SER A 133 26.50 -9.30 -6.11
CA SER A 133 26.51 -10.00 -7.41
C SER A 133 27.34 -9.22 -8.42
N GLY A 134 28.08 -9.89 -9.30
CA GLY A 134 28.87 -9.25 -10.38
C GLY A 134 29.82 -8.14 -9.93
N GLY A 135 30.38 -8.24 -8.73
CA GLY A 135 31.27 -7.22 -8.17
C GLY A 135 30.56 -6.00 -7.57
N LEU A 136 29.23 -6.02 -7.49
CA LEU A 136 28.39 -4.99 -6.87
C LEU A 136 27.84 -5.47 -5.52
N ARG A 137 27.45 -4.53 -4.66
CA ARG A 137 26.65 -4.80 -3.45
C ARG A 137 25.25 -4.24 -3.62
N PHE A 138 24.29 -4.91 -3.00
CA PHE A 138 22.88 -4.55 -3.07
C PHE A 138 22.25 -4.53 -1.70
N ALA A 139 21.27 -3.65 -1.53
CA ALA A 139 20.28 -3.74 -0.46
C ALA A 139 18.92 -3.36 -1.04
N VAL A 140 17.86 -3.92 -0.47
CA VAL A 140 16.48 -3.60 -0.86
C VAL A 140 15.67 -3.32 0.38
N ARG A 141 14.78 -2.34 0.29
CA ARG A 141 13.78 -2.06 1.30
C ARG A 141 12.44 -1.76 0.67
N TYR A 142 11.38 -2.29 1.25
CA TYR A 142 10.01 -2.07 0.81
C TYR A 142 9.19 -1.56 1.99
N GLU A 143 8.47 -0.46 1.78
CA GLU A 143 7.57 0.16 2.74
C GLU A 143 6.16 0.19 2.16
N SER A 144 5.20 -0.44 2.84
CA SER A 144 3.81 -0.45 2.37
C SER A 144 3.00 0.72 2.92
N ALA A 145 2.13 1.30 2.09
CA ALA A 145 1.30 2.45 2.42
C ALA A 145 0.28 2.19 3.53
N THR A 146 -0.24 0.96 3.69
CA THR A 146 -1.20 0.63 4.76
C THR A 146 -1.24 -0.85 5.14
N VAL A 147 -1.66 -1.14 6.37
CA VAL A 147 -1.87 -2.50 6.92
C VAL A 147 -3.07 -3.24 6.28
N GLU A 148 -3.90 -2.56 5.47
CA GLU A 148 -5.14 -3.11 4.89
C GLU A 148 -5.35 -2.82 3.40
N ALA A 149 -4.51 -2.03 2.72
CA ALA A 149 -4.68 -1.73 1.29
C ALA A 149 -3.85 -2.66 0.42
N MET A 150 -4.57 -3.26 -0.53
CA MET A 150 -4.22 -3.41 -1.93
C MET A 150 -2.74 -3.65 -2.24
N ILE A 151 -2.45 -4.91 -2.55
CA ILE A 151 -1.21 -5.41 -3.15
C ILE A 151 -0.68 -4.45 -4.22
N GLY A 152 0.54 -3.95 -4.00
CA GLY A 152 1.22 -2.98 -4.84
C GLY A 152 1.67 -3.55 -6.19
N GLY A 153 1.90 -2.65 -7.15
CA GLY A 153 2.47 -2.96 -8.46
C GLY A 153 3.99 -2.98 -8.49
N ASP A 154 4.64 -2.54 -7.41
CA ASP A 154 6.09 -2.45 -7.28
C ASP A 154 6.79 -3.79 -7.56
N LEU A 155 7.78 -3.74 -8.45
CA LEU A 155 8.63 -4.85 -8.82
C LEU A 155 10.10 -4.45 -8.85
N TYR A 156 10.96 -5.36 -8.41
CA TYR A 156 12.41 -5.22 -8.52
C TYR A 156 13.07 -6.58 -8.73
N GLU A 157 14.20 -6.60 -9.42
CA GLU A 157 14.98 -7.81 -9.65
C GLU A 157 16.44 -7.52 -9.95
N VAL A 158 17.32 -8.44 -9.54
CA VAL A 158 18.75 -8.41 -9.88
C VAL A 158 19.16 -9.76 -10.45
N VAL A 159 19.70 -9.76 -11.67
CA VAL A 159 20.15 -10.97 -12.36
C VAL A 159 21.60 -10.81 -12.79
N ASP A 160 22.45 -11.73 -12.32
CA ASP A 160 23.79 -11.88 -12.90
C ASP A 160 23.71 -12.56 -14.25
N SER A 161 24.28 -11.93 -15.29
CA SER A 161 24.22 -12.42 -16.67
C SER A 161 25.60 -12.46 -17.31
N PRO A 162 25.76 -13.18 -18.44
CA PRO A 162 27.01 -13.17 -19.20
C PRO A 162 27.47 -11.79 -19.71
N TRP A 163 26.59 -10.78 -19.66
CA TRP A 163 26.84 -9.41 -20.14
C TRP A 163 26.95 -8.40 -18.99
N GLY A 164 27.14 -8.87 -17.77
CA GLY A 164 27.15 -8.06 -16.56
C GLY A 164 25.89 -8.22 -15.71
N THR A 165 25.84 -7.52 -14.57
CA THR A 165 24.68 -7.58 -13.67
C THR A 165 23.57 -6.68 -14.16
N ARG A 166 22.37 -7.25 -14.30
CA ARG A 166 21.17 -6.54 -14.75
C ARG A 166 20.24 -6.25 -13.59
N LEU A 167 19.62 -5.08 -13.65
CA LEU A 167 18.77 -4.49 -12.63
C LEU A 167 17.42 -4.18 -13.27
N LEU A 168 16.35 -4.43 -12.55
CA LEU A 168 15.01 -3.96 -12.90
C LEU A 168 14.40 -3.34 -11.64
N ILE A 169 13.82 -2.16 -11.78
CA ILE A 169 12.83 -1.64 -10.85
C ILE A 169 11.66 -1.10 -11.66
N GLY A 170 10.45 -1.19 -11.14
CA GLY A 170 9.29 -0.63 -11.79
C GLY A 170 8.06 -0.68 -10.92
N ASP A 171 7.00 -0.10 -11.45
CA ASP A 171 5.66 -0.17 -10.88
C ASP A 171 4.63 -0.48 -11.98
N VAL A 172 3.73 -1.40 -11.66
CA VAL A 172 2.62 -1.79 -12.51
C VAL A 172 1.44 -0.88 -12.21
N ARG A 173 0.99 -0.12 -13.22
CA ARG A 173 -0.24 0.65 -13.10
C ARG A 173 -1.41 -0.29 -12.80
N GLY A 174 -2.08 -0.04 -11.69
CA GLY A 174 -3.23 -0.81 -11.26
C GLY A 174 -3.01 -1.29 -9.83
N LYS A 175 -3.87 -2.20 -9.38
CA LYS A 175 -3.75 -2.75 -8.02
C LYS A 175 -4.45 -4.10 -7.91
N GLY A 176 -4.06 -4.87 -6.90
CA GLY A 176 -4.67 -6.16 -6.64
C GLY A 176 -4.13 -7.27 -7.54
N LEU A 177 -4.90 -8.33 -7.71
CA LEU A 177 -4.41 -9.59 -8.31
C LEU A 177 -4.00 -9.46 -9.78
N ASP A 178 -4.60 -8.52 -10.53
CA ASP A 178 -4.22 -8.26 -11.92
C ASP A 178 -2.81 -7.64 -12.02
N ALA A 179 -2.48 -6.68 -11.15
CA ALA A 179 -1.15 -6.09 -11.08
C ALA A 179 -0.09 -7.14 -10.71
N VAL A 180 -0.39 -8.02 -9.75
CA VAL A 180 0.49 -9.15 -9.36
C VAL A 180 0.76 -10.10 -10.54
N ARG A 181 -0.27 -10.39 -11.35
CA ARG A 181 -0.12 -11.24 -12.54
C ARG A 181 0.85 -10.60 -13.54
N ILE A 182 0.68 -9.31 -13.84
CA ILE A 182 1.55 -8.58 -14.77
C ILE A 182 2.98 -8.53 -14.22
N ALA A 183 3.15 -8.17 -12.94
CA ALA A 183 4.47 -8.16 -12.29
C ALA A 183 5.17 -9.53 -12.37
N SER A 184 4.44 -10.62 -12.12
CA SER A 184 4.97 -11.99 -12.24
C SER A 184 5.46 -12.32 -13.66
N ARG A 185 4.72 -11.88 -14.70
CA ARG A 185 5.10 -12.08 -16.10
C ARG A 185 6.34 -11.27 -16.45
N VAL A 186 6.37 -9.99 -16.07
CA VAL A 186 7.53 -9.10 -16.27
C VAL A 186 8.78 -9.65 -15.59
N LEU A 187 8.70 -10.04 -14.31
CA LEU A 187 9.84 -10.59 -13.58
C LEU A 187 10.33 -11.91 -14.19
N SER A 188 9.42 -12.78 -14.61
CA SER A 188 9.77 -14.05 -15.27
C SER A 188 10.45 -13.82 -16.62
N CYS A 189 9.90 -12.91 -17.44
CA CYS A 189 10.49 -12.52 -18.71
C CYS A 189 11.87 -11.88 -18.51
N PHE A 190 11.99 -10.95 -17.54
CA PHE A 190 13.26 -10.31 -17.21
C PHE A 190 14.33 -11.34 -16.81
N ARG A 191 14.02 -12.29 -15.93
CA ARG A 191 14.95 -13.35 -15.51
C ARG A 191 15.41 -14.21 -16.70
N LEU A 192 14.49 -14.57 -17.59
CA LEU A 192 14.77 -15.42 -18.75
C LEU A 192 15.59 -14.67 -19.81
N MET A 193 15.12 -13.49 -20.21
CA MET A 193 15.75 -12.67 -21.26
C MET A 193 17.07 -12.07 -20.79
N SER A 194 17.23 -11.81 -19.49
CA SER A 194 18.51 -11.40 -18.91
C SER A 194 19.64 -12.37 -19.19
N ARG A 195 19.34 -13.66 -19.40
CA ARG A 195 20.34 -14.71 -19.69
C ARG A 195 20.43 -15.08 -21.17
N ARG A 196 19.50 -14.64 -22.01
CA ARG A 196 19.41 -15.02 -23.43
C ARG A 196 19.81 -13.92 -24.40
N THR A 197 19.67 -12.67 -23.98
CA THR A 197 19.76 -11.53 -24.89
C THR A 197 20.89 -10.60 -24.49
N GLY A 198 21.83 -10.31 -25.39
CA GLY A 198 23.01 -9.48 -25.07
C GLY A 198 22.75 -7.98 -24.96
N GLY A 199 21.83 -7.45 -25.77
CA GLY A 199 21.49 -6.04 -25.77
C GLY A 199 20.41 -5.68 -24.73
N LEU A 200 20.61 -4.57 -24.01
CA LEU A 200 19.57 -4.00 -23.14
C LEU A 200 18.33 -3.56 -23.95
N ARG A 201 18.53 -3.13 -25.19
CA ARG A 201 17.48 -2.75 -26.14
C ARG A 201 16.54 -3.91 -26.45
N ASP A 202 17.12 -5.05 -26.80
CA ASP A 202 16.37 -6.26 -27.09
C ASP A 202 15.67 -6.80 -25.84
N LEU A 203 16.31 -6.69 -24.66
CA LEU A 203 15.67 -7.03 -23.39
C LEU A 203 14.41 -6.19 -23.17
N LEU A 204 14.48 -4.87 -23.35
CA LEU A 204 13.32 -3.98 -23.22
C LEU A 204 12.21 -4.33 -24.20
N ALA A 205 12.54 -4.61 -25.47
CA ALA A 205 11.54 -4.99 -26.47
C ALA A 205 10.80 -6.28 -26.08
N ASN A 206 11.49 -7.25 -25.47
CA ASN A 206 10.85 -8.45 -24.95
C ASN A 206 9.96 -8.16 -23.72
N LEU A 207 10.37 -7.24 -22.84
CA LEU A 207 9.53 -6.82 -21.71
C LEU A 207 8.30 -6.06 -22.19
N ASP A 208 8.44 -5.16 -23.15
CA ASP A 208 7.33 -4.39 -23.74
C ASP A 208 6.30 -5.32 -24.38
N ALA A 209 6.76 -6.30 -25.18
CA ALA A 209 5.89 -7.30 -25.78
C ALA A 209 5.20 -8.18 -24.72
N GLU A 210 5.91 -8.57 -23.66
CA GLU A 210 5.33 -9.36 -22.56
C GLU A 210 4.25 -8.59 -21.82
N VAL A 211 4.46 -7.30 -21.56
CA VAL A 211 3.45 -6.44 -20.96
C VAL A 211 2.28 -6.28 -21.93
N ALA A 212 2.52 -5.97 -23.20
CA ALA A 212 1.45 -5.80 -24.20
C ALA A 212 0.55 -7.06 -24.33
N ASP A 213 1.12 -8.27 -24.21
CA ASP A 213 0.36 -9.52 -24.23
C ASP A 213 -0.36 -9.81 -22.89
N ALA A 214 0.21 -9.36 -21.77
CA ALA A 214 -0.37 -9.54 -20.44
C ALA A 214 -1.46 -8.53 -20.08
N SER A 215 -1.45 -7.38 -20.73
CA SER A 215 -2.23 -6.19 -20.37
C SER A 215 -3.60 -6.17 -21.03
N CYS A 216 -4.59 -5.63 -20.33
CA CYS A 216 -5.77 -5.10 -21.00
C CYS A 216 -5.45 -3.72 -21.60
N LEU A 217 -6.34 -3.14 -22.42
CA LEU A 217 -6.13 -1.89 -23.17
C LEU A 217 -5.61 -0.68 -22.34
N ASP A 218 -5.66 -0.71 -21.00
CA ASP A 218 -5.25 0.37 -20.11
C ASP A 218 -4.10 0.01 -19.13
N ASP A 219 -3.58 -1.23 -19.12
CA ASP A 219 -2.51 -1.61 -18.18
C ASP A 219 -1.12 -1.32 -18.79
N PHE A 220 -0.21 -0.79 -17.98
CA PHE A 220 1.18 -0.55 -18.37
C PHE A 220 2.10 -0.67 -17.16
N VAL A 221 3.40 -0.80 -17.43
CA VAL A 221 4.43 -0.87 -16.39
C VAL A 221 5.45 0.24 -16.60
N THR A 222 5.61 1.09 -15.59
CA THR A 222 6.75 2.00 -15.56
C THR A 222 7.97 1.24 -15.08
N ALA A 223 9.12 1.37 -15.73
CA ALA A 223 10.32 0.65 -15.30
C ALA A 223 11.62 1.37 -15.65
N VAL A 224 12.64 1.16 -14.83
CA VAL A 224 14.03 1.38 -15.19
C VAL A 224 14.75 0.03 -15.25
N VAL A 225 15.45 -0.19 -16.36
CA VAL A 225 16.30 -1.36 -16.57
C VAL A 225 17.75 -0.90 -16.68
N GLY A 226 18.61 -1.51 -15.87
CA GLY A 226 20.04 -1.23 -15.86
C GLY A 226 20.87 -2.46 -16.20
N GLN A 227 22.01 -2.24 -16.84
CA GLN A 227 23.07 -3.24 -17.00
C GLN A 227 24.39 -2.63 -16.55
N VAL A 228 25.05 -3.28 -15.60
CA VAL A 228 26.39 -2.92 -15.15
C VAL A 228 27.38 -3.96 -15.65
N ASP A 229 28.29 -3.52 -16.51
CA ASP A 229 29.41 -4.30 -17.03
C ASP A 229 30.73 -3.58 -16.70
N GLY A 230 31.47 -4.12 -15.74
CA GLY A 230 32.63 -3.47 -15.16
C GLY A 230 32.28 -2.10 -14.56
N SER A 231 32.84 -1.03 -15.13
CA SER A 231 32.57 0.36 -14.72
C SER A 231 31.48 1.04 -15.53
N ARG A 232 30.84 0.35 -16.49
CA ARG A 232 29.84 0.95 -17.37
C ARG A 232 28.45 0.55 -16.91
N LEU A 233 27.63 1.56 -16.59
CA LEU A 233 26.20 1.42 -16.38
C LEU A 233 25.47 1.88 -17.65
N THR A 234 24.70 0.98 -18.26
CA THR A 234 23.77 1.31 -19.33
C THR A 234 22.35 1.28 -18.76
N LEU A 235 21.62 2.38 -18.85
CA LEU A 235 20.25 2.52 -18.34
C LEU A 235 19.26 2.72 -19.48
N ALA A 236 18.06 2.18 -19.32
CA ALA A 236 16.88 2.59 -20.04
C ALA A 236 15.75 2.89 -19.07
N ASN A 237 15.02 3.97 -19.30
CA ASN A 237 13.91 4.40 -18.46
C ASN A 237 12.63 4.45 -19.30
N ALA A 238 11.71 3.53 -19.01
CA ALA A 238 10.37 3.40 -19.57
C ALA A 238 9.34 4.06 -18.64
N GLY A 239 9.36 5.40 -18.61
CA GLY A 239 8.38 6.21 -17.88
C GLY A 239 8.48 6.21 -16.35
N HIS A 240 9.57 5.70 -15.77
CA HIS A 240 9.78 5.62 -14.32
C HIS A 240 10.58 6.83 -13.80
N PRO A 241 10.64 7.09 -12.48
CA PRO A 241 11.55 8.09 -11.92
C PRO A 241 13.04 7.83 -12.25
N ASP A 242 13.83 8.90 -12.39
CA ASP A 242 15.26 8.76 -12.68
C ASP A 242 16.02 8.30 -11.42
N PRO A 243 16.93 7.32 -11.51
CA PRO A 243 17.72 6.89 -10.36
C PRO A 243 18.60 8.02 -9.80
N VAL A 244 18.91 7.98 -8.51
CA VAL A 244 19.88 8.89 -7.89
C VAL A 244 21.27 8.25 -7.92
N LEU A 245 22.29 8.99 -8.36
CA LEU A 245 23.70 8.68 -8.16
C LEU A 245 24.24 9.54 -7.01
N VAL A 246 24.72 8.89 -5.97
CA VAL A 246 25.51 9.52 -4.91
C VAL A 246 26.99 9.27 -5.18
N ARG A 247 27.71 10.35 -5.47
CA ARG A 247 29.15 10.34 -5.76
C ARG A 247 29.85 11.36 -4.88
N ALA A 248 30.86 10.91 -4.12
CA ALA A 248 31.62 11.76 -3.22
C ALA A 248 30.72 12.61 -2.27
N GLY A 249 29.61 12.01 -1.81
CA GLY A 249 28.65 12.67 -0.91
C GLY A 249 27.71 13.67 -1.58
N GLN A 250 27.66 13.73 -2.90
CA GLN A 250 26.72 14.57 -3.66
C GLN A 250 25.73 13.68 -4.43
N ALA A 251 24.44 13.99 -4.33
CA ALA A 251 23.37 13.25 -4.98
C ALA A 251 22.84 14.00 -6.20
N ASP A 252 22.92 13.36 -7.36
CA ASP A 252 22.37 13.86 -8.61
C ASP A 252 21.46 12.81 -9.26
N LEU A 253 20.46 13.26 -10.01
CA LEU A 253 19.65 12.36 -10.83
C LEU A 253 20.46 11.88 -12.04
N LEU A 254 20.40 10.58 -12.32
CA LEU A 254 20.87 9.98 -13.56
C LEU A 254 19.83 10.20 -14.66
N THR A 255 19.71 11.45 -15.11
CA THR A 255 18.78 11.83 -16.16
C THR A 255 19.12 11.09 -17.45
N VAL A 256 18.19 10.25 -17.92
CA VAL A 256 18.34 9.60 -19.22
C VAL A 256 18.17 10.61 -20.36
N SER A 257 18.92 10.41 -21.44
CA SER A 257 18.94 11.32 -22.59
C SER A 257 17.59 11.38 -23.32
N SER A 258 16.80 10.31 -23.24
CA SER A 258 15.43 10.26 -23.74
C SER A 258 14.68 9.16 -23.00
N ARG A 259 13.54 9.52 -22.40
CA ARG A 259 12.64 8.58 -21.75
C ARG A 259 11.81 7.84 -22.80
N LEU A 260 11.65 6.54 -22.59
CA LEU A 260 10.73 5.70 -23.34
C LEU A 260 9.32 5.81 -22.72
N PRO A 261 8.26 5.57 -23.51
CA PRO A 261 6.95 5.29 -22.96
C PRO A 261 6.99 4.14 -21.94
N PRO A 262 6.05 4.07 -20.99
CA PRO A 262 5.85 2.88 -20.17
C PRO A 262 5.71 1.61 -21.02
N LEU A 263 6.18 0.50 -20.48
CA LEU A 263 6.06 -0.81 -21.14
C LEU A 263 4.59 -1.16 -21.35
N GLY A 264 4.25 -1.69 -22.52
CA GLY A 264 2.89 -2.02 -22.96
C GLY A 264 2.23 -0.95 -23.85
N LEU A 265 2.78 0.27 -23.92
CA LEU A 265 2.19 1.40 -24.67
C LEU A 265 2.86 1.66 -26.04
N ILE A 266 3.38 0.60 -26.68
CA ILE A 266 4.09 0.64 -27.97
C ILE A 266 5.40 1.42 -27.85
N THR A 267 6.50 0.72 -27.60
CA THR A 267 7.84 1.32 -27.57
C THR A 267 8.50 1.28 -28.96
N ASP A 268 8.38 2.35 -29.74
CA ASP A 268 9.14 2.51 -31.00
C ASP A 268 10.59 2.98 -30.77
N GLY A 269 11.08 2.89 -29.53
CA GLY A 269 12.35 3.44 -29.11
C GLY A 269 13.12 2.48 -28.22
N SER A 270 14.45 2.51 -28.36
CA SER A 270 15.36 1.71 -27.54
C SER A 270 16.44 2.58 -26.90
N ASN A 271 16.06 3.78 -26.49
CA ASN A 271 17.00 4.77 -25.96
C ASN A 271 17.62 4.27 -24.67
N VAL A 272 18.95 4.19 -24.69
CA VAL A 272 19.78 3.85 -23.55
C VAL A 272 20.75 4.98 -23.27
N THR A 273 21.09 5.17 -22.00
CA THR A 273 22.06 6.16 -21.54
C THR A 273 23.19 5.44 -20.84
N ASP A 274 24.42 5.74 -21.24
CA ASP A 274 25.63 5.19 -20.65
C ASP A 274 26.20 6.15 -19.60
N THR A 275 26.56 5.61 -18.44
CA THR A 275 27.23 6.32 -17.34
C THR A 275 28.43 5.52 -16.88
N VAL A 276 29.55 6.20 -16.66
CA VAL A 276 30.74 5.56 -16.06
C VAL A 276 30.62 5.63 -14.54
N LEU A 277 30.55 4.46 -13.92
CA LEU A 277 30.61 4.27 -12.47
C LEU A 277 32.06 4.25 -11.99
N ARG A 278 32.24 4.69 -10.75
CA ARG A 278 33.52 4.75 -10.04
C ARG A 278 33.41 3.94 -8.75
N ALA A 279 34.55 3.44 -8.30
CA ALA A 279 34.68 2.88 -6.97
C ALA A 279 34.11 3.83 -5.90
N GLY A 280 33.20 3.32 -5.07
CA GLY A 280 32.50 4.08 -4.03
C GLY A 280 31.23 4.78 -4.48
N ASP A 281 30.88 4.76 -5.78
CA ASP A 281 29.58 5.26 -6.23
C ASP A 281 28.45 4.42 -5.66
N ARG A 282 27.36 5.10 -5.27
CA ARG A 282 26.13 4.46 -4.81
C ARG A 282 24.95 4.95 -5.62
N LEU A 283 24.09 4.02 -6.02
CA LEU A 283 22.91 4.28 -6.83
C LEU A 283 21.68 3.96 -6.00
N LEU A 284 20.64 4.78 -6.11
CA LEU A 284 19.32 4.52 -5.58
C LEU A 284 18.31 4.46 -6.72
N PHE A 285 17.73 3.28 -6.87
CA PHE A 285 16.55 3.04 -7.68
C PHE A 285 15.33 3.04 -6.75
N TYR A 286 14.25 3.68 -7.17
CA TYR A 286 13.08 3.85 -6.32
C TYR A 286 11.79 3.94 -7.14
N THR A 287 10.68 3.52 -6.54
CA THR A 287 9.32 3.68 -7.12
C THR A 287 8.72 5.04 -6.81
N ASP A 288 7.69 5.42 -7.54
CA ASP A 288 7.11 6.76 -7.50
C ASP A 288 6.48 7.14 -6.15
N GLY A 289 6.16 6.18 -5.29
CA GLY A 289 5.70 6.44 -3.92
C GLY A 289 6.61 7.37 -3.11
N ILE A 290 7.94 7.38 -3.37
CA ILE A 290 8.83 8.36 -2.72
C ILE A 290 8.70 9.76 -3.33
N THR A 291 8.46 9.87 -4.65
CA THR A 291 8.24 11.15 -5.34
C THR A 291 6.85 11.70 -5.12
N GLU A 292 5.88 10.85 -4.78
CA GLU A 292 4.53 11.23 -4.40
C GLU A 292 4.37 11.45 -2.90
N ALA A 293 5.38 11.11 -2.09
CA ALA A 293 5.39 11.33 -0.65
C ALA A 293 5.29 12.83 -0.32
N ARG A 294 4.29 13.20 0.48
CA ARG A 294 3.98 14.59 0.84
C ARG A 294 3.94 14.79 2.34
N ALA A 295 4.44 15.95 2.77
CA ALA A 295 4.27 16.41 4.14
C ALA A 295 2.77 16.75 4.39
N PRO A 296 2.08 16.13 5.36
CA PRO A 296 0.64 16.34 5.56
C PRO A 296 0.25 17.80 5.87
N THR A 297 1.17 18.57 6.44
CA THR A 297 0.92 19.96 6.84
C THR A 297 1.10 20.97 5.71
N THR A 298 2.05 20.74 4.80
CA THR A 298 2.45 21.70 3.76
C THR A 298 2.12 21.22 2.35
N GLY A 299 1.86 19.92 2.15
CA GLY A 299 1.71 19.29 0.83
C GLY A 299 3.02 19.19 0.04
N ALA A 300 4.14 19.62 0.63
CA ALA A 300 5.45 19.63 -0.02
C ALA A 300 5.95 18.21 -0.28
N PHE A 301 6.52 18.00 -1.47
CA PHE A 301 7.16 16.76 -1.86
C PHE A 301 8.39 16.45 -0.99
N PHE A 302 8.66 15.17 -0.80
CA PHE A 302 9.84 14.71 -0.07
C PHE A 302 11.13 15.20 -0.76
N PRO A 303 12.07 15.83 -0.02
CA PRO A 303 13.33 16.31 -0.58
C PRO A 303 14.30 15.14 -0.77
N LEU A 304 14.11 14.37 -1.85
CA LEU A 304 14.82 13.11 -2.09
C LEU A 304 16.34 13.27 -2.16
N LEU A 305 16.86 14.23 -2.94
CA LEU A 305 18.31 14.34 -3.15
C LEU A 305 19.07 14.63 -1.84
N PRO A 306 18.72 15.67 -1.04
CA PRO A 306 19.38 15.88 0.25
C PRO A 306 19.21 14.71 1.23
N ALA A 307 18.05 14.03 1.20
CA ALA A 307 17.83 12.86 2.04
C ALA A 307 18.71 11.67 1.62
N ALA A 308 18.89 11.44 0.32
CA ALA A 308 19.79 10.45 -0.22
C ALA A 308 21.25 10.78 0.13
N GLU A 309 21.70 12.02 0.00
CA GLU A 309 23.05 12.44 0.43
C GLU A 309 23.32 12.09 1.89
N ALA A 310 22.39 12.41 2.77
CA ALA A 310 22.51 12.11 4.20
C ALA A 310 22.50 10.61 4.48
N ALA A 311 21.55 9.87 3.90
CA ALA A 311 21.40 8.44 4.11
C ALA A 311 22.60 7.64 3.60
N PHE A 312 23.11 7.97 2.40
CA PHE A 312 24.25 7.27 1.81
C PHE A 312 25.60 7.64 2.44
N ALA A 313 25.63 8.49 3.47
CA ALA A 313 26.80 8.68 4.33
C ALA A 313 27.06 7.49 5.28
N HIS A 314 26.06 6.65 5.54
CA HIS A 314 26.21 5.42 6.33
C HIS A 314 27.17 4.44 5.67
N THR A 315 27.83 3.56 6.44
CA THR A 315 28.79 2.62 5.85
C THR A 315 28.09 1.48 5.12
N SER A 316 27.00 0.94 5.68
CA SER A 316 26.25 -0.15 5.04
C SER A 316 25.09 0.39 4.19
N LEU A 317 24.74 -0.36 3.14
CA LEU A 317 23.56 -0.05 2.31
C LEU A 317 22.25 -0.28 3.08
N ASP A 318 22.19 -1.28 3.96
CA ASP A 318 21.02 -1.55 4.79
C ASP A 318 20.72 -0.41 5.77
N GLU A 319 21.74 0.14 6.43
CA GLU A 319 21.58 1.32 7.30
C GLU A 319 21.15 2.54 6.48
N ALA A 320 21.75 2.75 5.29
CA ALA A 320 21.37 3.86 4.41
C ALA A 320 19.89 3.77 3.99
N LEU A 321 19.43 2.60 3.55
CA LEU A 321 18.02 2.41 3.20
C LEU A 321 17.09 2.51 4.41
N THR A 322 17.55 2.10 5.60
CA THR A 322 16.80 2.27 6.85
C THR A 322 16.61 3.74 7.19
N ASP A 323 17.69 4.51 7.21
CA ASP A 323 17.63 5.95 7.48
C ASP A 323 16.77 6.67 6.45
N LEU A 324 16.89 6.34 5.16
CA LEU A 324 16.06 6.94 4.12
C LEU A 324 14.57 6.63 4.31
N ALA A 325 14.23 5.38 4.60
CA ALA A 325 12.84 4.99 4.86
C ALA A 325 12.28 5.68 6.11
N ASP A 326 13.07 5.78 7.18
CA ASP A 326 12.67 6.47 8.41
C ASP A 326 12.41 7.96 8.14
N ARG A 327 13.26 8.63 7.35
CA ARG A 327 13.04 10.01 6.91
C ARG A 327 11.74 10.18 6.12
N VAL A 328 11.41 9.24 5.23
CA VAL A 328 10.15 9.26 4.47
C VAL A 328 8.95 9.08 5.40
N ARG A 329 9.02 8.14 6.36
CA ARG A 329 7.96 7.92 7.36
C ARG A 329 7.75 9.14 8.24
N ASP A 330 8.82 9.78 8.69
CA ASP A 330 8.77 10.99 9.51
C ASP A 330 8.19 12.16 8.72
N TRP A 331 8.62 12.34 7.46
CA TRP A 331 8.10 13.39 6.57
C TRP A 331 6.60 13.24 6.30
N THR A 332 6.16 12.01 6.06
CA THR A 332 4.75 11.68 5.79
C THR A 332 3.92 11.50 7.06
N ARG A 333 4.51 11.54 8.26
CA ARG A 333 3.86 11.15 9.53
C ARG A 333 3.20 9.77 9.48
N SER A 334 3.87 8.83 8.82
CA SER A 334 3.38 7.46 8.57
C SER A 334 2.06 7.38 7.78
N THR A 335 1.76 8.40 6.97
CA THR A 335 0.65 8.36 6.00
C THR A 335 1.21 8.40 4.58
N LEU A 336 1.73 7.25 4.14
CA LEU A 336 2.09 7.03 2.75
C LEU A 336 0.81 6.86 1.92
N ASN A 337 0.81 7.47 0.73
CA ASN A 337 -0.30 7.34 -0.21
C ASN A 337 -0.12 6.16 -1.16
N ASP A 338 1.13 5.77 -1.39
CA ASP A 338 1.53 4.66 -2.25
C ASP A 338 2.71 3.90 -1.64
N ASP A 339 2.94 2.68 -2.11
CA ASP A 339 4.04 1.83 -1.68
C ASP A 339 5.39 2.41 -2.12
N VAL A 340 6.46 2.07 -1.38
CA VAL A 340 7.81 2.54 -1.68
C VAL A 340 8.76 1.35 -1.73
N ALA A 341 9.24 1.02 -2.91
CA ALA A 341 10.36 0.12 -3.12
C ALA A 341 11.66 0.92 -3.33
N LEU A 342 12.71 0.53 -2.61
CA LEU A 342 14.05 1.11 -2.69
C LEU A 342 15.05 0.01 -3.00
N LEU A 343 15.83 0.16 -4.07
CA LEU A 343 16.93 -0.71 -4.44
C LEU A 343 18.22 0.12 -4.46
N ALA A 344 19.12 -0.17 -3.52
CA ALA A 344 20.44 0.44 -3.47
C ALA A 344 21.48 -0.47 -4.16
N VAL A 345 22.39 0.15 -4.90
CA VAL A 345 23.54 -0.50 -5.53
C VAL A 345 24.81 0.24 -5.14
N GLU A 346 25.85 -0.46 -4.71
CA GLU A 346 27.17 0.11 -4.46
C GLU A 346 28.19 -0.55 -5.37
N VAL A 347 29.04 0.27 -5.99
CA VAL A 347 30.30 -0.17 -6.60
C VAL A 347 31.35 -0.19 -5.49
N PRO A 348 31.77 -1.37 -4.99
CA PRO A 348 32.70 -1.44 -3.88
C PRO A 348 34.01 -0.72 -4.24
N GLY A 349 34.49 0.10 -3.31
CA GLY A 349 35.83 0.67 -3.43
C GLY A 349 36.91 -0.41 -3.28
N PRO A 350 38.15 -0.15 -3.74
CA PRO A 350 39.27 -1.00 -3.35
C PRO A 350 39.30 -1.06 -1.83
N THR A 351 39.19 -2.27 -1.28
CA THR A 351 39.24 -2.52 0.16
C THR A 351 40.49 -1.84 0.70
N ARG A 352 40.33 -0.79 1.50
CA ARG A 352 41.42 -0.35 2.39
C ARG A 352 41.64 -1.50 3.35
N HIS A 353 42.56 -2.41 3.02
CA HIS A 353 43.14 -3.30 4.00
C HIS A 353 43.67 -2.40 5.12
N ALA A 354 42.99 -2.44 6.28
CA ALA A 354 43.58 -2.00 7.51
C ALA A 354 44.89 -2.78 7.65
N GLY A 355 46.02 -2.11 7.42
CA GLY A 355 47.33 -2.72 7.52
C GLY A 355 47.49 -3.33 8.92
N PRO A 356 48.24 -4.43 9.05
CA PRO A 356 48.40 -5.11 10.33
C PRO A 356 48.91 -4.11 11.36
N THR A 357 48.19 -3.98 12.47
CA THR A 357 48.63 -3.27 13.66
C THR A 357 50.00 -3.84 14.04
N ARG A 358 51.05 -3.04 13.82
CA ARG A 358 52.37 -3.33 14.40
C ARG A 358 52.17 -3.46 15.90
N ARG A 359 52.27 -4.68 16.41
CA ARG A 359 52.55 -4.91 17.82
C ARG A 359 53.88 -4.22 18.12
N SER A 360 53.83 -3.18 18.93
CA SER A 360 54.98 -2.70 19.68
C SER A 360 55.28 -3.78 20.72
N ASP A 361 56.26 -4.63 20.43
CA ASP A 361 57.01 -5.31 21.47
C ASP A 361 57.88 -4.23 22.13
N ASP A 362 57.50 -3.83 23.34
CA ASP A 362 58.34 -3.05 24.24
C ASP A 362 58.94 -3.98 25.29
N HIS A 363 60.20 -3.67 25.59
CA HIS A 363 61.19 -4.40 26.39
C HIS A 363 60.85 -4.69 27.85
#